data_AF-A0A0H1BCB4-F1
#
_entry.id   AF-A0A0H1BCB4-F1
#
_cell.length_a   1.000
_cell.length_b   1.000
_cell.length_c   1.000
_cell.angle_alpha   90.00
_cell.angle_beta   90.00
_cell.angle_gamma   90.00
#
_symmetry.space_group_name_H-M   'P 1'
#
loop_
_entity.id
_entity.type
_entity.pdbx_description
1 polymer ?
#
loop_
_entity_poly.entity_id
_entity_poly.type
_entity_poly.pdbx_seq_one_letter_code
_entity_poly.pdbx_strand_id
1 'polypeptide(L)' 'MAGVETVMRRIYELYADYVMKNPFYQLEMPVRCDAFDRHVAGWVKGRG' A
#
# COMPACT_ATOMS: atom_id res chain seq x y z
N MET A 1 13.97 -15.18 -9.25
CA MET A 1 12.71 -14.56 -9.70
C MET A 1 12.21 -13.65 -8.58
N ALA A 2 12.84 -12.50 -8.35
CA ALA A 2 12.72 -11.73 -7.10
C ALA A 2 11.86 -10.44 -7.20
N GLY A 3 11.28 -10.17 -8.36
CA GLY A 3 10.58 -8.90 -8.63
C GLY A 3 9.23 -8.80 -7.90
N VAL A 4 8.37 -9.80 -8.07
CA VAL A 4 6.99 -9.77 -7.56
C VAL A 4 6.95 -9.84 -6.02
N GLU A 5 7.74 -10.72 -5.41
CA GLU A 5 7.81 -10.83 -3.94
C GLU A 5 8.25 -9.52 -3.28
N THR A 6 9.25 -8.85 -3.85
CA THR A 6 9.74 -7.56 -3.35
C THR A 6 8.66 -6.47 -3.48
N VAL A 7 7.92 -6.46 -4.60
CA VAL A 7 6.83 -5.52 -4.81
C VAL A 7 5.68 -5.77 -3.85
N MET A 8 5.25 -7.03 -3.69
CA MET A 8 4.17 -7.39 -2.77
C MET A 8 4.51 -7.07 -1.32
N ARG A 9 5.73 -7.39 -0.87
CA ARG A 9 6.18 -7.06 0.49
C ARG A 9 6.08 -5.56 0.75
N ARG A 10 6.51 -4.73 -0.20
CA ARG A 10 6.44 -3.28 -0.03
C ARG A 10 5.01 -2.74 -0.01
N ILE A 11 4.13 -3.27 -0.87
CA ILE A 11 2.71 -2.86 -0.86
C ILE A 11 2.06 -3.24 0.48
N TYR A 12 2.41 -4.41 1.03
CA TYR A 12 1.94 -4.84 2.34
C TYR A 12 2.39 -3.90 3.48
N GLU A 13 3.67 -3.50 3.49
CA GLU A 13 4.18 -2.51 4.45
C GLU A 13 3.40 -1.19 4.37
N LEU A 14 3.18 -0.66 3.15
CA LEU A 14 2.41 0.57 2.95
C LEU A 14 0.96 0.43 3.41
N TYR A 15 0.33 -0.73 3.17
CA TYR A 15 -1.03 -1.02 3.64
C TYR A 15 -1.10 -1.03 5.17
N ALA A 16 -0.14 -1.69 5.83
CA ALA A 16 -0.07 -1.70 7.28
C ALA A 16 0.09 -0.28 7.86
N ASP A 17 0.92 0.57 7.24
CA ASP A 17 1.19 1.92 7.72
C ASP A 17 0.04 2.91 7.50
N TYR A 18 -0.58 2.90 6.32
CA TYR A 18 -1.57 3.92 5.94
C TYR A 18 -3.02 3.48 6.13
N VAL A 19 -3.29 2.17 6.19
CA VAL A 19 -4.65 1.63 6.27
C VAL A 19 -4.90 0.99 7.64
N MET A 20 -4.08 0.02 8.04
CA MET A 20 -4.33 -0.71 9.30
C MET A 20 -4.13 0.14 10.56
N LYS A 21 -3.27 1.16 10.50
CA LYS A 21 -3.09 2.11 11.59
C LYS A 21 -4.11 3.25 11.59
N ASN A 22 -4.97 3.36 10.58
CA ASN A 22 -5.98 4.42 10.53
C ASN A 22 -7.18 4.04 11.42
N PRO A 23 -7.44 4.77 12.53
CA PRO A 23 -8.51 4.43 13.47
C PRO A 23 -9.91 4.57 12.88
N PHE A 24 -10.06 5.23 11.72
CA PHE A 24 -11.33 5.40 11.01
C PHE A 24 -11.55 4.35 9.92
N TYR A 25 -10.57 3.47 9.67
CA TYR A 25 -10.73 2.41 8.68
C TYR A 25 -11.53 1.25 9.26
N GLN A 26 -12.54 0.83 8.52
CA GLN A 26 -13.32 -0.36 8.83
C GLN A 26 -12.84 -1.52 7.96
N LEU A 27 -12.65 -2.69 8.57
CA LEU A 27 -12.35 -3.91 7.83
C LEU A 27 -13.50 -4.22 6.86
N GLU A 28 -13.19 -4.90 5.76
CA GLU A 28 -14.13 -5.25 4.68
C GLU A 28 -14.65 -4.06 3.85
N MET A 29 -14.29 -2.82 4.21
CA MET A 29 -14.57 -1.63 3.39
C MET A 29 -13.44 -1.38 2.38
N PRO A 30 -13.72 -0.71 1.25
CA PRO A 30 -12.68 -0.35 0.30
C PRO A 30 -11.65 0.60 0.94
N VAL A 31 -10.37 0.43 0.58
CA VAL A 31 -9.30 1.33 0.99
C VAL A 31 -9.52 2.70 0.34
N ARG A 32 -9.82 3.71 1.15
CA ARG A 32 -10.01 5.11 0.75
C ARG A 32 -9.00 5.99 1.48
N CYS A 33 -7.72 5.84 1.14
CA CYS A 33 -6.64 6.57 1.78
C CYS A 33 -5.71 7.16 0.72
N ASP A 34 -5.85 8.46 0.43
CA ASP A 34 -5.01 9.18 -0.53
C ASP A 34 -3.51 9.08 -0.24
N ALA A 35 -3.13 8.94 1.04
CA ALA A 35 -1.75 8.73 1.40
C ALA A 35 -1.26 7.36 0.91
N PHE A 36 -2.03 6.29 1.12
CA PHE A 36 -1.70 4.96 0.61
C PHE A 36 -1.56 4.97 -0.92
N ASP A 37 -2.54 5.51 -1.63
CA ASP A 37 -2.56 5.53 -3.10
C ASP A 37 -1.35 6.26 -3.71
N ARG A 38 -1.01 7.44 -3.16
CA ARG A 38 0.16 8.21 -3.62
C ARG A 38 1.47 7.45 -3.43
N HIS A 39 1.66 6.79 -2.28
CA HIS A 39 2.92 6.08 -1.99
C HIS A 39 3.04 4.79 -2.79
N VAL A 40 1.93 4.03 -2.97
CA VAL A 40 1.91 2.85 -3.83
C VAL A 40 2.17 3.23 -5.29
N ALA A 41 1.47 4.24 -5.80
CA ALA A 41 1.67 4.70 -7.18
C ALA A 41 3.10 5.21 -7.42
N GLY A 42 3.67 5.98 -6.49
CA GLY A 42 5.05 6.45 -6.58
C GLY A 42 6.05 5.29 -6.58
N TRP A 43 5.86 4.27 -5.74
CA TRP A 43 6.74 3.12 -5.68
C TRP A 43 6.67 2.22 -6.91
N VAL A 44 5.47 1.95 -7.41
CA VAL A 44 5.24 1.08 -8.57
C VAL A 44 5.70 1.77 -9.85
N LYS A 45 5.40 3.07 -10.03
CA LYS A 45 5.80 3.83 -11.21
C LYS A 45 7.29 4.18 -11.21
N GLY A 46 7.89 4.41 -10.04
CA GLY A 46 9.33 4.67 -9.92
C GLY A 46 10.23 3.45 -10.12
N ARG A 47 9.65 2.27 -10.36
CA ARG A 47 10.34 1.03 -10.76
C ARG A 47 10.22 0.70 -12.25
N GLY A 48 9.57 1.56 -13.03
CA GLY A 48 9.53 1.49 -14.50
C GLY A 48 10.76 2.11 -15.14
#